data_AF-A0AA43FSY8-F1
#
_entry.id   AF-A0AA43FSY8-F1
#
_cell.length_a   1.000
_cell.length_b   1.000
_cell.length_c   1.000
_cell.angle_alpha   90.00
_cell.angle_beta   90.00
_cell.angle_gamma   90.00
#
_symmetry.space_group_name_H-M   'P 1'
#
loop_
_entity.id
_entity.type
_entity.pdbx_description
1 polymer ?
#
loop_
_entity_poly.entity_id
_entity_poly.type
_entity_poly.pdbx_seq_one_letter_code
_entity_poly.pdbx_strand_id
1 'polypeptide(L)'
;MYGRAMDELTDAELDAYVLTRLKAVGVDLSVLPEDDPDAPADRTRILESARRFLRSTPPAILGFEPDVQEVAPIMYPAALPRHAGAEG
;
A
#
# COMPACT_ATOMS: atom_id res chain seq x y z
N MET A 1 -0.78 -8.21 25.18
CA MET A 1 -1.03 -6.78 24.96
C MET A 1 -1.46 -6.65 23.51
N TYR A 2 -2.74 -6.41 23.24
CA TYR A 2 -3.30 -6.46 21.88
C TYR A 2 -2.76 -5.30 21.03
N GLY A 3 -2.35 -5.58 19.80
CA GLY A 3 -2.06 -4.55 18.80
C GLY A 3 -3.37 -3.84 18.45
N ARG A 4 -3.43 -2.52 18.69
CA ARG A 4 -4.53 -1.69 18.21
C ARG A 4 -4.59 -1.79 16.69
N ALA A 5 -5.80 -1.87 16.14
CA ALA A 5 -5.97 -1.83 14.69
C ALA A 5 -5.47 -0.47 14.15
N MET A 6 -4.90 -0.43 12.94
CA MET A 6 -4.36 0.82 12.38
C MET A 6 -5.41 1.93 12.26
N ASP A 7 -6.68 1.59 12.12
CA ASP A 7 -7.79 2.54 12.08
C ASP A 7 -8.11 3.18 13.43
N GLU A 8 -7.69 2.58 14.54
CA GLU A 8 -7.87 3.12 15.90
C GLU A 8 -6.74 4.07 16.31
N LEU A 9 -5.67 4.14 15.53
CA LEU A 9 -4.54 5.03 15.79
C LEU A 9 -4.84 6.45 15.33
N THR A 10 -4.50 7.39 16.20
CA THR A 10 -4.61 8.82 15.91
C THR A 10 -3.63 9.23 14.80
N ASP A 11 -3.92 10.31 14.09
CA ASP A 11 -3.03 10.84 13.05
C ASP A 11 -1.63 11.14 13.61
N ALA A 12 -1.54 11.66 14.84
CA ALA A 12 -0.25 11.92 15.49
C ALA A 12 0.54 10.63 15.80
N GLU A 13 -0.12 9.55 16.22
CA GLU A 13 0.54 8.25 16.43
C GLU A 13 1.02 7.66 15.09
N LEU A 14 0.22 7.80 14.03
CA LEU A 14 0.60 7.36 12.68
C LEU A 14 1.79 8.16 12.14
N ASP A 15 1.79 9.49 12.32
CA ASP A 15 2.89 10.34 11.88
C ASP A 15 4.18 10.01 12.62
N ALA A 16 4.12 9.79 13.94
CA ALA A 16 5.27 9.37 14.73
C ALA A 16 5.83 8.02 14.24
N TYR A 17 4.95 7.06 13.91
CA TYR A 17 5.35 5.79 13.32
C TYR A 17 6.01 5.97 11.95
N VAL A 18 5.40 6.72 11.04
CA VAL A 18 5.92 6.99 9.68
C VAL A 18 7.29 7.66 9.75
N LEU A 19 7.42 8.74 10.52
CA LEU A 19 8.68 9.46 10.69
C LEU A 19 9.78 8.57 11.26
N THR A 20 9.46 7.78 12.28
CA THR A 20 10.42 6.83 12.87
C THR A 20 10.86 5.79 11.85
N ARG A 21 9.91 5.24 11.08
CA ARG A 21 10.19 4.20 10.08
C ARG A 21 11.04 4.72 8.94
N LEU A 22 10.72 5.91 8.42
CA LEU A 22 11.47 6.55 7.34
C LEU A 22 12.89 6.89 7.79
N LYS A 23 13.04 7.46 8.99
CA LYS A 23 14.36 7.75 9.56
C LYS A 23 15.20 6.47 9.73
N ALA A 24 14.58 5.37 10.15
CA ALA A 24 15.27 4.10 10.31
C ALA A 24 15.79 3.51 8.99
N VAL A 25 15.19 3.87 7.84
CA VAL A 25 15.67 3.48 6.51
C VAL A 25 16.50 4.59 5.82
N GLY A 26 16.87 5.63 6.57
CA GLY A 26 17.72 6.73 6.08
C GLY A 26 16.99 7.82 5.29
N VAL A 27 15.65 7.84 5.30
CA VAL A 27 14.85 8.90 4.69
C VAL A 27 14.52 9.95 5.74
N ASP A 28 15.11 11.13 5.60
CA ASP A 28 14.84 12.27 6.49
C ASP A 28 13.85 13.25 5.84
N LEU A 29 12.63 13.33 6.39
CA LEU A 29 11.62 14.29 5.92
C LEU A 29 11.84 15.71 6.46
N SER A 30 12.81 15.92 7.36
CA SER A 30 13.06 17.25 7.91
C SER A 30 13.60 18.24 6.86
N VAL A 31 14.16 17.71 5.76
CA VAL A 31 14.73 18.49 4.65
C VAL A 31 13.67 19.08 3.72
N LEU A 32 12.44 18.58 3.80
CA LEU A 32 11.33 19.04 2.99
C LEU A 32 10.61 20.22 3.66
N PRO A 33 10.02 21.13 2.87
CA PRO A 33 9.14 22.16 3.39
C PRO A 33 7.93 21.51 4.09
N GLU A 34 7.37 22.22 5.06
CA GLU A 34 6.25 21.71 5.86
C GLU A 34 4.95 21.66 5.04
N ASP A 35 4.63 22.76 4.37
CA ASP A 35 3.47 22.92 3.50
C ASP A 35 3.85 23.88 2.37
N ASP A 36 4.03 23.35 1.16
CA ASP A 36 4.39 24.11 -0.03
C ASP A 36 3.71 23.47 -1.25
N PRO A 37 2.62 24.07 -1.77
CA PRO A 37 1.86 23.51 -2.88
C PRO A 37 2.62 23.54 -4.21
N ASP A 38 3.61 24.44 -4.35
CA ASP A 38 4.42 24.57 -5.56
C ASP A 38 5.63 23.61 -5.54
N ALA A 39 6.00 23.09 -4.38
CA ALA A 39 7.01 22.04 -4.26
C ALA A 39 6.50 20.72 -4.87
N PRO A 40 7.38 19.92 -5.49
CA PRO A 40 7.04 18.56 -5.94
C PRO A 40 6.57 17.66 -4.79
N ALA A 41 7.08 17.90 -3.58
CA ALA A 41 6.65 17.23 -2.36
C ALA A 41 6.87 18.15 -1.15
N ASP A 42 5.92 18.12 -0.22
CA ASP A 42 6.04 18.69 1.12
C ASP A 42 5.74 17.62 2.18
N ARG A 43 6.09 17.95 3.42
CA ARG A 43 5.95 17.02 4.54
C ARG A 43 4.48 16.65 4.80
N THR A 44 3.58 17.62 4.69
CA THR A 44 2.15 17.42 4.96
C THR A 44 1.53 16.41 4.00
N ARG A 45 1.75 16.55 2.69
CA ARG A 45 1.27 15.62 1.65
C ARG A 45 1.86 14.23 1.80
N ILE A 46 3.15 14.12 2.14
CA ILE A 46 3.78 12.81 2.36
C ILE A 46 3.15 12.10 3.56
N LEU A 47 2.98 12.79 4.68
CA LEU A 47 2.38 12.22 5.88
C LEU A 47 0.92 11.83 5.63
N GLU A 48 0.13 12.69 4.99
CA GLU A 48 -1.26 12.37 4.62
C GLU A 48 -1.35 11.12 3.74
N SER A 49 -0.53 11.06 2.68
CA SER A 49 -0.47 9.90 1.79
C SER A 49 -0.06 8.62 2.53
N ALA A 50 0.93 8.70 3.42
CA ALA A 50 1.37 7.57 4.23
C ALA A 50 0.28 7.10 5.20
N ARG A 51 -0.44 8.01 5.87
CA ARG A 51 -1.59 7.67 6.73
C ARG A 51 -2.69 6.98 5.92
N ARG A 52 -3.03 7.51 4.75
CA ARG A 52 -4.01 6.91 3.85
C ARG A 52 -3.60 5.50 3.41
N PHE A 53 -2.33 5.30 3.09
CA PHE A 53 -1.80 3.98 2.74
C PHE A 53 -1.95 2.99 3.90
N LEU A 54 -1.52 3.38 5.11
CA LEU A 54 -1.56 2.52 6.30
C LEU A 54 -2.98 2.13 6.73
N ARG A 55 -3.97 3.00 6.52
CA ARG A 55 -5.37 2.71 6.81
C ARG A 55 -6.03 1.82 5.76
N SER A 56 -5.66 1.97 4.48
CA SER A 56 -6.36 1.28 3.38
C SER A 56 -5.71 -0.03 2.95
N THR A 57 -4.37 -0.06 2.86
CA THR A 57 -3.67 -1.13 2.14
C THR A 57 -3.46 -2.39 3.00
N PRO A 58 -2.92 -2.31 4.23
CA PRO A 58 -2.75 -3.50 5.06
C PRO A 58 -4.07 -4.24 5.32
N PRO A 59 -5.20 -3.58 5.67
CA PRO A 59 -6.47 -4.27 5.84
C PRO A 59 -6.96 -4.93 4.54
N ALA A 60 -6.79 -4.27 3.39
CA ALA A 60 -7.17 -4.86 2.09
C ALA A 60 -6.35 -6.11 1.74
N ILE A 61 -5.04 -6.11 2.03
CA ILE A 61 -4.18 -7.29 1.82
C ILE A 61 -4.52 -8.41 2.80
N LEU A 62 -4.74 -8.08 4.09
CA LEU A 62 -5.07 -9.08 5.10
C LEU A 62 -6.45 -9.70 4.91
N GLY A 63 -7.39 -8.92 4.35
CA GLY A 63 -8.73 -9.39 3.99
C GLY A 63 -8.81 -10.04 2.61
N PHE A 64 -7.71 -10.13 1.86
CA PHE A 64 -7.70 -10.79 0.56
C PHE A 64 -7.73 -12.31 0.74
N GLU A 65 -8.76 -12.94 0.19
CA GLU A 65 -8.90 -14.39 0.13
C GLU A 65 -8.77 -14.84 -1.33
N PRO A 66 -7.71 -15.58 -1.70
CA PRO A 66 -7.51 -16.01 -3.07
C PRO A 66 -8.56 -17.05 -3.47
N ASP A 67 -9.27 -16.81 -4.57
CA ASP A 67 -10.16 -17.83 -5.15
C ASP A 67 -9.31 -18.89 -5.87
N VAL A 68 -9.14 -20.03 -5.19
CA VAL A 68 -8.40 -21.20 -5.70
C VAL A 68 -9.07 -21.85 -6.93
N GLN A 69 -10.31 -21.47 -7.28
CA GLN A 69 -11.01 -21.94 -8.47
C GLN A 69 -10.92 -20.98 -9.66
N GLU A 70 -10.45 -19.74 -9.47
CA GLU A 70 -10.27 -18.77 -10.56
C GLU A 70 -9.17 -19.22 -11.54
N VAL A 71 -8.17 -19.97 -11.05
CA VAL A 71 -7.17 -20.66 -11.89
C VAL A 71 -7.46 -22.16 -11.86
N ALA A 72 -8.25 -22.64 -12.83
CA ALA A 72 -8.45 -24.08 -13.01
C ALA A 72 -7.08 -24.79 -13.05
N PRO A 73 -6.87 -25.90 -12.30
CA PRO A 73 -5.63 -26.63 -12.34
C PRO A 73 -5.30 -27.03 -13.78
N ILE A 74 -4.30 -26.39 -14.38
CA ILE A 74 -3.82 -26.77 -15.70
C ILE A 74 -3.02 -28.06 -15.52
N MET A 75 -3.65 -29.20 -15.80
CA MET A 75 -2.98 -30.49 -15.81
C MET A 75 -1.93 -30.49 -16.93
N TYR A 76 -0.66 -30.72 -16.59
CA TYR A 76 0.43 -30.80 -17.56
C TYR A 76 0.33 -32.09 -18.41
N PRO A 77 0.67 -32.08 -19.71
CA PRO A 77 1.15 -30.94 -20.50
C PRO A 77 0.03 -29.98 -20.91
N ALA A 78 0.23 -28.70 -20.58
CA ALA A 78 -0.72 -27.63 -20.82
C ALA A 78 -0.77 -27.24 -22.32
N ALA A 79 -1.88 -27.51 -22.99
CA ALA A 79 -2.21 -26.77 -24.20
C ALA A 79 -2.67 -25.38 -23.76
N LEU A 80 -1.83 -24.36 -23.96
CA LEU A 80 -2.25 -22.97 -23.74
C LEU A 80 -3.47 -22.69 -24.63
N PRO A 81 -4.58 -22.14 -24.09
CA PRO A 81 -5.68 -21.73 -24.93
C PRO A 81 -5.18 -20.69 -25.91
N ARG A 82 -5.28 -20.99 -27.21
CA ARG A 82 -4.97 -20.03 -28.26
C ARG A 82 -5.98 -18.91 -28.12
N HIS A 83 -5.52 -17.71 -27.78
CA HIS A 83 -6.38 -16.53 -27.71
C HIS A 83 -7.08 -16.39 -29.06
N ALA A 84 -8.37 -16.67 -29.12
CA ALA A 84 -9.17 -16.51 -30.33
C ALA A 84 -9.45 -15.02 -30.50
N GLY A 85 -8.47 -14.31 -31.06
CA GLY A 85 -8.69 -13.04 -31.74
C GLY A 85 -8.38 -13.25 -33.20
N ALA A 86 -9.41 -13.56 -34.00
CA ALA A 86 -9.39 -13.47 -35.47
C ALA A 86 -10.76 -13.84 -36.07
N GLU A 87 -11.52 -12.78 -36.39
CA GLU A 87 -12.31 -12.59 -37.63
C GLU A 87 -13.74 -13.17 -37.75
N GLY A 88 -14.65 -12.30 -38.22
CA GLY A 88 -15.96 -12.65 -38.77
C GLY A 88 -17.03 -11.59 -38.54
#